data_AF-A0A5Q3S823-F1
#
_entry.id   AF-A0A5Q3S823-F1
#
_cell.length_a   1.000
_cell.length_b   1.000
_cell.length_c   1.000
_cell.angle_alpha   90.00
_cell.angle_beta   90.00
_cell.angle_gamma   90.00
#
_symmetry.space_group_name_H-M   'P 1'
#
loop_
_entity.id
_entity.type
_entity.pdbx_description
1 polymer ?
#
loop_
_entity_poly.entity_id
_entity_poly.type
_entity_poly.pdbx_seq_one_letter_code
_entity_poly.pdbx_strand_id
1 'polypeptide(L)'
;MLSKKTKAQTVAIVLTALVLTACASTAKPSVTPIKTVEKPVMPPVPAALLDMPLRPEPPESGEPQELLRHAVRFGNYVQKLEVQNQSWRDWVSGQLKVDSSEVTP
;
A
#
# COMPACT_ATOMS: atom_id res chain seq x y z
N MET A 1 -28.48 -60.72 21.02
CA MET A 1 -29.02 -59.77 20.02
C MET A 1 -27.84 -59.09 19.33
N LEU A 2 -27.40 -59.64 18.19
CA LEU A 2 -26.23 -59.15 17.46
C LEU A 2 -26.69 -58.08 16.46
N SER A 3 -26.42 -56.82 16.79
CA SER A 3 -26.78 -55.67 15.96
C SER A 3 -26.06 -55.75 14.61
N LYS A 4 -26.82 -55.93 13.53
CA LYS A 4 -26.31 -56.00 12.15
C LYS A 4 -25.84 -54.61 11.72
N LYS A 5 -24.57 -54.27 11.94
CA LYS A 5 -23.97 -53.06 11.34
C LYS A 5 -23.97 -53.21 9.82
N THR A 6 -24.78 -52.41 9.14
CA THR A 6 -24.84 -52.36 7.68
C THR A 6 -23.61 -51.67 7.11
N LYS A 7 -23.19 -52.04 5.89
CA LYS A 7 -21.99 -51.51 5.22
C LYS A 7 -21.94 -49.97 5.18
N ALA A 8 -23.09 -49.31 5.16
CA ALA A 8 -23.21 -47.85 5.24
C ALA A 8 -22.68 -47.25 6.56
N GLN A 9 -22.88 -47.93 7.70
CA GLN A 9 -22.37 -47.46 9.00
C GLN A 9 -20.85 -47.62 9.09
N THR A 10 -20.28 -48.67 8.52
CA THR A 10 -18.81 -48.86 8.50
C THR A 10 -18.12 -47.80 7.65
N VAL A 11 -18.71 -47.42 6.51
CA VAL A 11 -18.18 -46.35 5.64
C VAL A 11 -18.29 -44.97 6.30
N ALA A 12 -19.40 -44.68 6.99
CA ALA A 12 -19.58 -43.43 7.72
C ALA A 12 -18.58 -43.27 8.89
N ILE A 13 -18.23 -44.36 9.57
CA ILE A 13 -17.25 -44.38 10.66
C ILE A 13 -15.82 -44.18 10.14
N VAL A 14 -15.49 -44.74 8.97
CA VAL A 14 -14.16 -44.56 8.36
C VAL A 14 -13.98 -43.14 7.84
N LEU A 15 -15.00 -42.55 7.20
CA LEU A 15 -14.95 -41.15 6.72
C LEU A 15 -14.87 -40.11 7.85
N THR A 16 -15.55 -40.33 8.98
CA THR A 16 -15.45 -39.44 10.14
C THR A 16 -14.11 -39.55 10.86
N ALA A 17 -13.45 -40.71 10.83
CA ALA A 17 -12.10 -40.88 11.37
C ALA A 17 -11.02 -40.19 10.51
N LEU A 18 -11.12 -40.26 9.17
CA LEU A 18 -10.14 -39.65 8.26
C LEU A 18 -10.15 -38.11 8.27
N VAL A 19 -11.28 -37.47 8.59
CA VAL A 19 -11.38 -36.00 8.70
C VAL A 19 -10.75 -35.47 10.00
N LEU A 20 -10.75 -36.27 11.08
CA LEU A 20 -10.21 -35.85 12.38
C LEU A 20 -8.68 -35.93 12.44
N THR A 21 -8.04 -36.84 11.70
CA THR A 21 -6.58 -36.98 11.69
C THR A 21 -5.88 -36.03 10.69
N ALA A 22 -6.61 -35.43 9.75
CA ALA A 22 -6.02 -34.50 8.78
C ALA A 22 -5.76 -33.10 9.38
N CYS A 23 -6.58 -32.64 10.34
CA CYS A 23 -6.46 -31.29 10.92
C CYS A 23 -5.62 -31.21 12.20
N ALA A 24 -5.14 -32.33 12.75
CA ALA A 24 -4.32 -32.34 13.97
C ALA A 24 -2.79 -32.37 13.72
N SER A 25 -2.36 -32.40 12.45
CA SER A 25 -0.93 -32.49 12.09
C SER A 25 -0.16 -31.17 12.27
N THR A 26 -0.83 -30.07 12.61
CA THR A 26 -0.20 -28.77 12.90
C THR A 26 -0.08 -28.51 14.41
N ALA A 27 0.33 -29.52 15.19
CA ALA A 27 0.63 -29.35 16.62
C ALA A 27 1.93 -28.55 16.88
N LYS A 28 2.74 -28.30 15.86
CA LYS A 28 3.88 -27.38 15.95
C LYS A 28 3.43 -26.05 15.33
N PRO A 29 3.24 -24.96 16.09
CA PRO A 29 3.17 -23.65 15.47
C PRO A 29 4.40 -23.54 14.56
N SER A 30 4.23 -23.06 13.35
CA SER A 30 5.36 -22.73 12.50
C SER A 30 6.12 -21.61 13.20
N VAL A 31 7.05 -21.98 14.09
CA VAL A 31 8.00 -21.09 14.76
C VAL A 31 8.99 -20.68 13.68
N THR A 32 8.49 -19.91 12.72
CA THR A 32 9.32 -19.02 11.95
C THR A 32 9.59 -17.85 12.89
N PRO A 33 10.86 -17.57 13.24
CA PRO A 33 11.18 -16.38 13.98
C PRO A 33 10.59 -15.19 13.20
N ILE A 34 9.62 -14.51 13.80
CA ILE A 34 9.11 -13.26 13.23
C ILE A 34 10.27 -12.30 13.30
N LYS A 35 10.89 -12.02 12.15
CA LYS A 35 11.89 -10.98 12.05
C LYS A 35 11.19 -9.67 12.37
N THR A 36 11.50 -9.08 13.51
CA THR A 36 11.15 -7.70 13.79
C THR A 36 11.95 -6.85 12.81
N VAL A 37 11.31 -6.43 11.72
CA VAL A 37 11.87 -5.42 10.83
C VAL A 37 11.70 -4.10 11.56
N GLU A 38 12.81 -3.42 11.80
CA GLU A 38 12.77 -2.07 12.35
C GLU A 38 11.92 -1.20 11.42
N LYS A 39 10.88 -0.57 11.98
CA LYS A 39 9.99 0.29 11.20
C LYS A 39 10.80 1.51 10.78
N PRO A 40 11.10 1.72 9.48
CA PRO A 40 11.82 2.91 9.06
C PRO A 40 11.00 4.14 9.48
N VAL A 41 11.63 5.02 10.24
CA VAL A 41 11.04 6.27 10.69
C VAL A 41 11.23 7.28 9.56
N MET A 42 10.13 7.62 8.88
CA MET A 42 10.17 8.63 7.84
C MET A 42 10.53 10.00 8.45
N PRO A 43 11.49 10.72 7.87
CA PRO A 43 11.84 12.05 8.35
C PRO A 43 10.68 13.02 8.18
N PRO A 44 10.65 14.12 8.96
CA PRO A 44 9.60 15.11 8.85
C PRO A 44 9.57 15.71 7.44
N VAL A 45 8.38 15.75 6.85
CA VAL A 45 8.16 16.34 5.53
C VAL A 45 8.39 17.85 5.62
N PRO A 46 9.23 18.45 4.76
CA PRO A 46 9.40 19.89 4.70
C PRO A 46 8.08 20.62 4.43
N ALA A 47 7.80 21.69 5.17
CA ALA A 47 6.56 22.46 5.04
C ALA A 47 6.32 22.98 3.60
N ALA A 48 7.39 23.32 2.87
CA ALA A 48 7.31 23.75 1.48
C ALA A 48 6.75 22.69 0.52
N LEU A 49 6.85 21.39 0.85
CA LEU A 49 6.25 20.32 0.06
C LEU A 49 4.73 20.20 0.28
N LEU A 50 4.25 20.71 1.41
CA LEU A 50 2.83 20.67 1.79
C LEU A 50 2.04 21.87 1.25
N ASP A 51 2.71 22.89 0.73
CA ASP A 51 2.07 24.08 0.18
C ASP A 51 1.49 23.80 -1.20
N MET A 52 0.21 23.47 -1.27
CA MET A 52 -0.46 23.10 -2.53
C MET A 52 -0.80 24.36 -3.34
N PRO A 53 -0.27 24.50 -4.58
CA PRO A 53 -0.63 25.60 -5.45
C PRO A 53 -2.14 25.69 -5.64
N LEU A 54 -2.68 26.91 -5.62
CA LEU A 54 -4.11 27.12 -5.85
C LEU A 54 -4.43 27.06 -7.34
N ARG A 55 -5.40 26.22 -7.71
CA ARG A 55 -5.93 26.15 -9.08
C ARG A 55 -6.68 27.45 -9.40
N PRO A 56 -6.41 28.10 -10.54
CA PRO A 56 -7.21 29.22 -11.00
C PRO A 56 -8.66 28.81 -11.26
N GLU A 57 -9.62 29.65 -10.86
CA GLU A 57 -11.03 29.45 -11.17
C GLU A 57 -11.28 29.38 -12.69
N PRO A 58 -12.32 28.64 -13.12
CA PRO A 58 -12.75 28.63 -14.51
C PRO A 58 -13.00 30.04 -15.05
N PRO A 59 -12.82 30.28 -16.35
CA PRO A 59 -13.15 31.57 -16.95
C PRO A 59 -14.65 31.85 -16.82
N GLU A 60 -15.01 33.11 -16.62
CA GLU A 60 -16.40 33.55 -16.44
C GLU A 60 -17.22 33.41 -17.74
N SER A 61 -16.55 33.53 -18.90
CA SER A 61 -17.15 33.33 -20.21
C SER A 61 -16.22 32.57 -21.18
N GLY A 62 -16.78 32.18 -22.32
CA GLY A 62 -16.05 31.58 -23.43
C GLY A 62 -15.40 32.59 -24.39
N GLU A 63 -15.41 33.89 -24.07
CA GLU A 63 -14.84 34.92 -24.94
C GLU A 63 -13.34 34.66 -25.17
N PRO A 64 -12.83 34.81 -26.41
CA PRO A 64 -11.45 34.45 -26.74
C PRO A 64 -10.41 35.11 -25.83
N GLN A 65 -10.63 36.38 -25.46
CA GLN A 65 -9.71 37.10 -24.59
C GLN A 65 -9.65 36.54 -23.16
N GLU A 66 -10.79 36.07 -22.63
CA GLU A 66 -10.87 35.46 -21.30
C GLU A 66 -10.23 34.07 -21.28
N LEU A 67 -10.50 33.28 -22.31
CA LEU A 67 -9.86 31.97 -22.50
C LEU A 67 -8.33 32.10 -22.55
N LEU A 68 -7.81 33.06 -23.30
CA LEU A 68 -6.36 33.30 -23.39
C LEU A 68 -5.77 33.74 -22.04
N ARG A 69 -6.44 34.64 -21.32
CA ARG A 69 -6.00 35.04 -19.96
C ARG A 69 -6.00 33.85 -19.00
N HIS A 70 -7.05 33.03 -19.02
CA HIS A 70 -7.14 31.85 -18.19
C HIS A 70 -6.05 30.83 -18.54
N ALA A 71 -5.79 30.59 -19.82
CA ALA A 71 -4.75 29.65 -20.27
C ALA A 71 -3.37 30.01 -19.71
N VAL A 72 -2.99 31.29 -19.71
CA VAL A 72 -1.72 31.75 -19.11
C VAL A 72 -1.70 31.48 -17.60
N ARG A 73 -2.78 31.81 -16.88
CA ARG A 73 -2.88 31.57 -15.43
C ARG A 73 -2.82 30.08 -15.09
N PHE A 74 -3.54 29.26 -15.85
CA PHE A 74 -3.60 27.82 -15.67
C PHE A 74 -2.26 27.17 -16.00
N GLY A 75 -1.59 27.59 -17.06
CA GLY A 75 -0.23 27.14 -17.39
C GLY A 75 0.77 27.42 -16.25
N ASN A 76 0.74 28.63 -15.68
CA ASN A 76 1.56 28.95 -14.50
C ASN A 76 1.25 28.07 -13.29
N TYR A 77 -0.01 27.70 -13.09
CA TYR A 77 -0.42 26.76 -12.04
C TYR A 77 0.16 25.36 -12.28
N VAL A 78 0.07 24.84 -13.51
CA VAL A 78 0.67 23.55 -13.88
C VAL A 78 2.18 23.56 -13.67
N GLN A 79 2.87 24.64 -14.07
CA GLN A 79 4.31 24.76 -13.84
C GLN A 79 4.68 24.67 -12.35
N LYS A 80 3.89 25.29 -11.47
CA LYS A 80 4.10 25.18 -10.01
C LYS A 80 3.90 23.75 -9.51
N LEU A 81 2.88 23.04 -10.02
CA LEU A 81 2.68 21.63 -9.69
C LEU A 81 3.84 20.74 -10.14
N GLU A 82 4.40 20.98 -11.32
CA GLU A 82 5.56 20.24 -11.82
C GLU A 82 6.78 20.42 -10.92
N VAL A 83 7.06 21.65 -10.51
CA VAL A 83 8.15 21.96 -9.57
C VAL A 83 7.92 21.28 -8.21
N GLN A 84 6.68 21.32 -7.69
CA GLN A 84 6.34 20.64 -6.43
C GLN A 84 6.50 19.12 -6.55
N ASN A 85 6.03 18.52 -7.64
CA ASN A 85 6.20 17.08 -7.90
C ASN A 85 7.67 16.68 -7.99
N GLN A 86 8.51 17.50 -8.64
CA GLN A 86 9.95 17.27 -8.68
C GLN A 86 10.55 17.35 -7.28
N SER A 87 10.17 18.37 -6.49
CA SER A 87 10.65 18.55 -5.11
C SER A 87 10.29 17.35 -4.22
N TRP A 88 9.12 16.74 -4.40
CA TRP A 88 8.73 15.50 -3.73
C TRP A 88 9.62 14.32 -4.12
N ARG A 89 9.90 14.15 -5.42
CA ARG A 89 10.79 13.09 -5.93
C ARG A 89 12.22 13.26 -5.41
N ASP A 90 12.71 14.49 -5.38
CA ASP A 90 14.05 14.81 -4.89
C ASP A 90 14.16 14.53 -3.38
N TRP A 91 13.14 14.91 -2.61
CA TRP A 91 13.11 14.63 -1.18
C TRP A 91 13.15 13.12 -0.89
N VAL A 92 12.30 12.33 -1.53
CA VAL A 92 12.31 10.86 -1.37
C VAL A 92 13.65 10.27 -1.81
N SER A 93 14.19 10.71 -2.95
CA SER A 93 15.48 10.23 -3.46
C SER A 93 16.64 10.58 -2.53
N GLY A 94 16.55 11.71 -1.82
CA GLY A 94 17.48 12.09 -0.77
C GLY A 94 17.46 11.10 0.40
N GLN A 95 16.28 10.67 0.84
CA GLN A 95 16.15 9.70 1.93
C GLN A 95 16.73 8.33 1.57
N LEU A 96 16.43 7.83 0.36
CA LEU A 96 16.95 6.53 -0.10
C LEU A 96 18.49 6.48 -0.14
N LYS A 97 19.15 7.61 -0.42
CA LYS A 97 20.62 7.71 -0.40
C LYS A 97 21.18 7.66 1.03
N VAL A 98 20.51 8.31 1.98
CA VAL A 98 20.91 8.30 3.40
C VAL A 98 20.83 6.87 3.94
N ASP A 99 19.69 6.19 3.73
CA ASP A 99 19.47 4.81 4.16
C ASP A 99 20.51 3.83 3.58
N SER A 100 21.00 4.08 2.36
CA SER A 100 22.02 3.23 1.72
C SER A 100 23.44 3.46 2.24
N SER A 101 23.72 4.62 2.84
CA SER A 101 25.04 4.99 3.36
C SER A 101 25.29 4.55 4.80
N GLU A 102 24.23 4.31 5.57
CA GLU A 102 24.29 3.78 6.93
C GLU A 102 24.51 2.25 6.96
N VAL A 103 24.33 1.60 5.80
CA VAL A 103 24.57 0.16 5.59
C VAL A 103 25.93 -0.04 4.91
N THR A 104 27.01 0.35 5.58
CA THR A 104 28.38 -0.12 5.25
C THR A 104 29.11 -0.45 6.57
N PRO A 105 29.70 -1.67 6.70
CA PRO A 105 30.27 -2.16 7.96
C PRO A 105 31.53 -1.41 8.42
#